data_AF-A0AAD7NYX1-F1
#
_entry.id   AF-A0AAD7NYX1-F1
#
_cell.length_a   1.000
_cell.length_b   1.000
_cell.length_c   1.000
_cell.angle_alpha   90.00
_cell.angle_beta   90.00
_cell.angle_gamma   90.00
#
_symmetry.space_group_name_H-M   'P 1'
#
loop_
_entity.id
_entity.type
_entity.pdbx_description
1 polymer ?
#
loop_
_entity_poly.entity_id
_entity_poly.type
_entity_poly.pdbx_seq_one_letter_code
_entity_poly.pdbx_strand_id
1 'polypeptide(L)'
;MDRVTCSSSNQTSMISVQKALDEIGLSTFLSSPRDVYLIILQRAIRLLVYGQSAIVLTAFLKSLAFTDFQMGLFMTLTLLGDAVGSLILTIYADRLGRAKVLLGGSLLMTASGLVFASSQTYIVLLLAAMVGVITPSGNEIGPFRAVEESILAQLIDSDNRSTIFAWHFTLTLLALALGNLSGGWLTRALQHHLGWAAMTAYRAMFLLYSTAGLLNSALTMALSANVEIQRRSSGGEEDGLFEMGEAEEEVVEETKEKTTFSFSPETKKKVWLLSALFGVDNLSGGLVPVTIIVYFFTQKFHVDEGTLGNTFFTTSLVAAISNLIAGSLARRFGNVKTMAFTHLPSAILLALVPLPSNFQFARAILVAVFCTTKMDIAPRTAFLTSYVSAEERTAVMGIINVVKTVAQSLGPTFTGLLATHGKIWLSFVIAGVLQALYDLAMLYFFTRAVSVS
;
A
#
# COMPACT_ATOMS: atom_id res chain seq x y z
N MET A 1 -59.59 8.22 -3.92
CA MET A 1 -58.81 9.30 -4.56
C MET A 1 -57.33 9.05 -4.22
N ASP A 2 -56.85 7.79 -4.40
CA ASP A 2 -55.70 7.26 -3.63
C ASP A 2 -54.80 6.31 -4.44
N ARG A 3 -54.71 6.48 -5.76
CA ARG A 3 -53.77 5.70 -6.61
C ARG A 3 -52.70 6.53 -7.31
N VAL A 4 -52.67 7.85 -7.09
CA VAL A 4 -51.73 8.75 -7.79
C VAL A 4 -50.54 9.18 -6.91
N THR A 5 -50.60 8.98 -5.59
CA THR A 5 -49.57 9.43 -4.64
C THR A 5 -48.43 8.43 -4.39
N CYS A 6 -48.55 7.17 -4.84
CA CYS A 6 -47.51 6.15 -4.64
C CYS A 6 -46.45 6.10 -5.77
N SER A 7 -46.73 6.75 -6.91
CA SER A 7 -45.81 6.80 -8.05
C SER A 7 -44.73 7.88 -7.88
N SER A 8 -45.12 9.06 -7.35
CA SER A 8 -44.22 10.20 -7.24
C SER A 8 -43.15 10.02 -6.15
N SER A 9 -43.45 9.36 -5.02
CA SER A 9 -42.49 9.14 -3.93
C SER A 9 -41.36 8.17 -4.29
N ASN A 10 -41.64 7.16 -5.12
CA ASN A 10 -40.63 6.24 -5.64
C ASN A 10 -39.72 6.89 -6.70
N GLN A 11 -40.21 7.92 -7.39
CA GLN A 11 -39.42 8.62 -8.40
C GLN A 11 -38.43 9.60 -7.76
N THR A 12 -38.82 10.31 -6.70
CA THR A 12 -37.92 11.18 -5.93
C THR A 12 -36.87 10.40 -5.13
N SER A 13 -37.22 9.22 -4.59
CA SER A 13 -36.25 8.35 -3.91
C SER A 13 -35.22 7.78 -4.86
N MET A 14 -35.62 7.31 -6.06
CA MET A 14 -34.67 6.86 -7.09
C MET A 14 -33.75 7.97 -7.60
N ILE A 15 -34.26 9.20 -7.78
CA ILE A 15 -33.41 10.35 -8.17
C ILE A 15 -32.41 10.72 -7.07
N SER A 16 -32.79 10.59 -5.80
CA SER A 16 -31.92 10.88 -4.66
C SER A 16 -30.83 9.80 -4.49
N VAL A 17 -31.18 8.53 -4.72
CA VAL A 17 -30.21 7.43 -4.74
C VAL A 17 -29.25 7.58 -5.92
N GLN A 18 -29.73 7.86 -7.13
CA GLN A 18 -28.88 8.05 -8.30
C GLN A 18 -27.88 9.19 -8.08
N LYS A 19 -28.33 10.34 -7.54
CA LYS A 19 -27.45 11.47 -7.20
C LYS A 19 -26.41 11.11 -6.15
N ALA A 20 -26.79 10.36 -5.11
CA ALA A 20 -25.84 9.87 -4.12
C ALA A 20 -24.83 8.88 -4.72
N LEU A 21 -25.27 8.00 -5.61
CA LEU A 21 -24.39 7.06 -6.31
C LEU A 21 -23.42 7.77 -7.25
N ASP A 22 -23.86 8.84 -7.93
CA ASP A 22 -23.02 9.69 -8.77
C ASP A 22 -22.03 10.52 -7.93
N GLU A 23 -22.45 11.00 -6.76
CA GLU A 23 -21.60 11.78 -5.84
C GLU A 23 -20.46 10.96 -5.22
N ILE A 24 -20.68 9.67 -4.97
CA ILE A 24 -19.63 8.72 -4.54
C ILE A 24 -18.90 8.12 -5.77
N GLY A 25 -19.33 8.47 -6.99
CA GLY A 25 -18.75 8.00 -8.24
C GLY A 25 -18.92 6.51 -8.51
N LEU A 26 -19.93 5.87 -7.90
CA LEU A 26 -20.21 4.44 -8.11
C LEU A 26 -20.70 4.16 -9.52
N SER A 27 -21.46 5.08 -10.13
CA SER A 27 -21.92 4.95 -11.53
C SER A 27 -20.74 4.92 -12.51
N THR A 28 -19.76 5.81 -12.34
CA THR A 28 -18.49 5.81 -13.08
C THR A 28 -17.71 4.51 -12.90
N PHE A 29 -17.69 3.98 -11.66
CA PHE A 29 -17.07 2.69 -11.40
C PHE A 29 -17.80 1.54 -12.10
N LEU A 30 -19.14 1.53 -12.09
CA LEU A 30 -19.97 0.48 -12.71
C LEU A 30 -19.98 0.53 -14.25
N SER A 31 -19.64 1.65 -14.86
CA SER A 31 -19.49 1.79 -16.31
C SER A 31 -18.07 1.55 -16.81
N SER A 32 -17.13 1.19 -15.93
CA SER A 32 -15.72 1.02 -16.29
C SER A 32 -15.46 -0.20 -17.20
N PRO A 33 -14.41 -0.17 -18.05
CA PRO A 33 -14.03 -1.30 -18.87
C PRO A 33 -13.73 -2.57 -18.06
N ARG A 34 -13.90 -3.74 -18.68
CA ARG A 34 -13.62 -5.06 -18.05
C ARG A 34 -12.24 -5.13 -17.41
N ASP A 35 -11.21 -4.61 -18.07
CA ASP A 35 -9.82 -4.67 -17.59
C ASP A 35 -9.62 -3.93 -16.26
N VAL A 36 -10.41 -2.88 -15.99
CA VAL A 36 -10.38 -2.15 -14.72
C VAL A 36 -10.82 -3.05 -13.56
N TYR A 37 -11.90 -3.82 -13.75
CA TYR A 37 -12.34 -4.79 -12.74
C TYR A 37 -11.33 -5.90 -12.54
N LEU A 38 -10.69 -6.39 -13.61
CA LEU A 38 -9.68 -7.44 -13.52
C LEU A 38 -8.48 -6.95 -12.70
N ILE A 39 -7.95 -5.77 -12.98
CA ILE A 39 -6.83 -5.17 -12.24
C ILE A 39 -7.19 -4.97 -10.76
N ILE A 40 -8.37 -4.43 -10.47
CA ILE A 40 -8.84 -4.21 -9.09
C ILE A 40 -9.00 -5.55 -8.36
N LEU A 41 -9.56 -6.56 -9.03
CA LEU A 41 -9.75 -7.89 -8.46
C LEU A 41 -8.41 -8.57 -8.17
N GLN A 42 -7.44 -8.48 -9.08
CA GLN A 42 -6.10 -9.05 -8.91
C GLN A 42 -5.41 -8.47 -7.67
N ARG A 43 -5.45 -7.14 -7.52
CA ARG A 43 -4.90 -6.47 -6.35
C ARG A 43 -5.68 -6.81 -5.07
N ALA A 44 -7.00 -6.92 -5.13
CA ALA A 44 -7.82 -7.32 -3.99
C ALA A 44 -7.47 -8.73 -3.51
N ILE A 45 -7.37 -9.71 -4.42
CA ILE A 45 -6.93 -11.09 -4.10
C ILE A 45 -5.56 -11.08 -3.44
N ARG A 46 -4.63 -10.29 -3.98
CA ARG A 46 -3.26 -10.18 -3.46
C ARG A 46 -3.23 -9.56 -2.06
N LEU A 47 -3.93 -8.45 -1.84
CA LEU A 47 -4.00 -7.80 -0.53
C LEU A 47 -4.72 -8.66 0.52
N LEU A 48 -5.71 -9.47 0.11
CA LEU A 48 -6.34 -10.45 0.99
C LEU A 48 -5.31 -11.44 1.54
N VAL A 49 -4.49 -12.05 0.67
CA VAL A 49 -3.49 -13.01 1.16
C VAL A 49 -2.30 -12.33 1.84
N TYR A 50 -2.02 -11.05 1.55
CA TYR A 50 -1.02 -10.27 2.30
C TYR A 50 -1.48 -10.05 3.74
N GLY A 51 -2.74 -9.65 3.95
CA GLY A 51 -3.34 -9.53 5.28
C GLY A 51 -3.28 -10.85 6.05
N GLN A 52 -3.67 -11.95 5.41
CA GLN A 52 -3.56 -13.29 6.01
C GLN A 52 -2.12 -13.63 6.39
N SER A 53 -1.16 -13.43 5.48
CA SER A 53 0.25 -13.74 5.72
C SER A 53 0.85 -12.90 6.84
N ALA A 54 0.44 -11.64 6.99
CA ALA A 54 0.96 -10.74 8.02
C ALA A 54 0.63 -11.21 9.45
N ILE A 55 -0.50 -11.89 9.64
CA ILE A 55 -0.89 -12.49 10.92
C ILE A 55 -0.06 -13.74 11.23
N VAL A 56 0.29 -14.52 10.21
CA VAL A 56 0.86 -15.87 10.38
C VAL A 56 2.38 -15.91 10.26
N LEU A 57 2.99 -14.98 9.52
CA LEU A 57 4.40 -15.04 9.14
C LEU A 57 5.34 -15.13 10.34
N THR A 58 5.20 -14.26 11.34
CA THR A 58 6.10 -14.30 12.51
C THR A 58 5.89 -15.57 13.34
N ALA A 59 4.65 -16.04 13.48
CA ALA A 59 4.35 -17.29 14.19
C ALA A 59 4.95 -18.50 13.46
N PHE A 60 4.88 -18.52 12.13
CA PHE A 60 5.53 -19.52 11.29
C PHE A 60 7.06 -19.52 11.45
N LEU A 61 7.71 -18.37 11.31
CA LEU A 61 9.16 -18.25 11.48
C LEU A 61 9.61 -18.65 12.90
N LYS A 62 8.82 -18.30 13.92
CA LYS A 62 9.08 -18.71 15.31
C LYS A 62 8.92 -20.21 15.51
N SER A 63 7.94 -20.84 14.86
CA SER A 63 7.74 -22.30 14.91
C SER A 63 8.88 -23.10 14.28
N LEU A 64 9.64 -22.48 13.37
CA LEU A 64 10.90 -22.99 12.82
C LEU A 64 12.11 -22.76 13.73
N ALA A 65 11.89 -22.24 14.94
CA ALA A 65 12.92 -21.91 15.93
C ALA A 65 13.92 -20.83 15.47
N PHE A 66 13.53 -19.94 14.56
CA PHE A 66 14.34 -18.76 14.23
C PHE A 66 14.37 -17.77 15.39
N THR A 67 15.53 -17.15 15.59
CA THR A 67 15.73 -16.16 16.65
C THR A 67 15.02 -14.85 16.34
N ASP A 68 14.76 -14.05 17.37
CA ASP A 68 14.09 -12.75 17.23
C ASP A 68 14.88 -11.80 16.32
N PHE A 69 16.21 -11.83 16.40
CA PHE A 69 17.09 -11.12 15.48
C PHE A 69 16.98 -11.65 14.05
N GLN A 70 16.99 -12.97 13.85
CA GLN A 70 16.86 -13.57 12.51
C GLN A 70 15.53 -13.21 11.86
N MET A 71 14.42 -13.18 12.61
CA MET A 71 13.12 -12.74 12.11
C MET A 71 13.13 -11.25 11.74
N GLY A 72 13.72 -10.39 12.58
CA GLY A 72 13.89 -8.98 12.25
C GLY A 72 14.70 -8.76 10.98
N LEU A 73 15.85 -9.43 10.86
CA LEU A 73 16.69 -9.41 9.66
C LEU A 73 15.95 -9.96 8.44
N PHE A 74 15.17 -11.02 8.61
CA PHE A 74 14.35 -11.60 7.55
C PHE A 74 13.39 -10.56 6.99
N MET A 75 12.66 -9.85 7.85
CA MET A 75 11.72 -8.82 7.42
C MET A 75 12.43 -7.65 6.72
N THR A 76 13.57 -7.20 7.26
CA THR A 76 14.38 -6.13 6.64
C THR A 76 14.85 -6.50 5.24
N LEU A 77 15.46 -7.67 5.09
CA LEU A 77 15.99 -8.13 3.80
C LEU A 77 14.86 -8.39 2.80
N THR A 78 13.70 -8.85 3.26
CA THR A 78 12.51 -8.99 2.43
C THR A 78 12.02 -7.64 1.90
N LEU A 79 11.89 -6.63 2.77
CA LEU A 79 11.50 -5.27 2.35
C LEU A 79 12.51 -4.62 1.41
N LEU A 80 13.82 -4.85 1.63
CA LEU A 80 14.86 -4.41 0.69
C LEU A 80 14.77 -5.14 -0.65
N GLY A 81 14.52 -6.45 -0.63
CA GLY A 81 14.28 -7.26 -1.81
C GLY A 81 13.10 -6.76 -2.64
N ASP A 82 11.96 -6.51 -1.97
CA ASP A 82 10.77 -5.92 -2.59
C ASP A 82 11.08 -4.56 -3.24
N ALA A 83 11.86 -3.71 -2.55
CA ALA A 83 12.25 -2.39 -3.05
C ALA A 83 13.11 -2.49 -4.32
N VAL A 84 14.14 -3.34 -4.29
CA VAL A 84 15.06 -3.54 -5.40
C VAL A 84 14.33 -4.20 -6.57
N GLY A 85 13.53 -5.23 -6.32
CA GLY A 85 12.69 -5.88 -7.32
C GLY A 85 11.69 -4.91 -7.94
N SER A 86 11.09 -4.03 -7.14
CA SER A 86 10.18 -2.99 -7.61
C SER A 86 10.88 -1.99 -8.54
N LEU A 87 12.06 -1.52 -8.17
CA LEU A 87 12.85 -0.60 -8.99
C LEU A 87 13.24 -1.23 -10.33
N ILE A 88 13.76 -2.47 -10.30
CA ILE A 88 14.13 -3.21 -11.50
C ILE A 88 12.91 -3.38 -12.40
N LEU A 89 11.82 -3.93 -11.86
CA LEU A 89 10.61 -4.18 -12.66
C LEU A 89 10.00 -2.89 -13.20
N THR A 90 10.02 -1.78 -12.46
CA THR A 90 9.51 -0.48 -12.96
C THR A 90 10.32 0.02 -14.16
N ILE A 91 11.66 -0.10 -14.12
CA ILE A 91 12.54 0.35 -15.22
C ILE A 91 12.34 -0.51 -16.48
N TYR A 92 12.14 -1.82 -16.31
CA TYR A 92 12.02 -2.75 -17.43
C TYR A 92 10.57 -3.05 -17.84
N ALA A 93 9.56 -2.61 -17.07
CA ALA A 93 8.16 -3.00 -17.27
C ALA A 93 7.64 -2.60 -18.65
N ASP A 94 7.92 -1.37 -19.07
CA ASP A 94 7.44 -0.84 -20.34
C ASP A 94 8.11 -1.52 -21.55
N ARG A 95 9.28 -2.14 -21.35
CA ARG A 95 9.98 -2.92 -22.39
C ARG A 95 9.52 -4.38 -22.45
N LEU A 96 9.15 -4.95 -21.29
CA LEU A 96 8.71 -6.35 -21.19
C LEU A 96 7.23 -6.52 -21.55
N GLY A 97 6.43 -5.47 -21.37
CA GLY A 97 4.98 -5.47 -21.49
C GLY A 97 4.32 -5.59 -20.12
N ARG A 98 3.30 -4.77 -19.86
CA ARG A 98 2.71 -4.63 -18.53
C ARG A 98 1.99 -5.90 -18.09
N ALA A 99 1.28 -6.58 -19.00
CA ALA A 99 0.61 -7.84 -18.68
C ALA A 99 1.62 -8.94 -18.33
N LYS A 100 2.77 -8.97 -19.01
CA LYS A 100 3.83 -9.97 -18.74
C LYS A 100 4.48 -9.75 -17.37
N VAL A 101 4.66 -8.49 -16.96
CA VAL A 101 5.17 -8.17 -15.62
C VAL A 101 4.19 -8.64 -14.54
N LEU A 102 2.89 -8.36 -14.72
CA LEU A 102 1.86 -8.84 -13.79
C LEU A 102 1.84 -10.37 -13.71
N LEU A 103 1.95 -11.07 -14.84
CA LEU A 103 1.99 -12.53 -14.91
C LEU A 103 3.25 -13.10 -14.25
N GLY A 104 4.42 -12.52 -14.55
CA GLY A 104 5.69 -12.94 -13.94
C GLY A 104 5.65 -12.80 -12.42
N GLY A 105 5.15 -11.67 -11.93
CA GLY A 105 4.96 -11.46 -10.50
C GLY A 105 3.97 -12.44 -9.87
N SER A 106 2.83 -12.73 -10.50
CA SER A 106 1.85 -13.68 -9.95
C SER A 106 2.37 -15.12 -9.91
N LEU A 107 3.21 -15.50 -10.89
CA LEU A 107 3.92 -16.78 -10.87
C LEU A 107 4.98 -16.86 -9.77
N LEU A 108 5.73 -15.79 -9.54
CA LEU A 108 6.69 -15.70 -8.42
C LEU A 108 5.98 -15.78 -7.06
N MET A 109 4.80 -15.18 -6.96
CA MET A 109 3.92 -15.27 -5.79
C MET A 109 3.44 -16.72 -5.55
N THR A 110 3.07 -17.46 -6.60
CA THR A 110 2.78 -18.90 -6.49
C THR A 110 3.99 -19.69 -6.01
N ALA A 111 5.16 -19.45 -6.62
CA ALA A 111 6.39 -20.15 -6.28
C ALA A 111 6.80 -19.90 -4.81
N SER A 112 6.72 -18.66 -4.31
CA SER A 112 7.05 -18.35 -2.92
C SER A 112 6.10 -19.01 -1.93
N GLY A 113 4.79 -19.01 -2.21
CA GLY A 113 3.80 -19.73 -1.40
C GLY A 113 4.12 -21.22 -1.29
N LEU A 114 4.49 -21.89 -2.39
CA LEU A 114 4.90 -23.30 -2.38
C LEU A 114 6.20 -23.53 -1.61
N VAL A 115 7.18 -22.63 -1.73
CA VAL A 115 8.43 -22.70 -0.97
C VAL A 115 8.15 -22.58 0.54
N PHE A 116 7.31 -21.64 0.98
CA PHE A 116 6.93 -21.52 2.39
C PHE A 116 6.11 -22.72 2.90
N ALA A 117 5.30 -23.33 2.03
CA ALA A 117 4.53 -24.52 2.37
C ALA A 117 5.41 -25.78 2.56
N SER A 118 6.61 -25.83 1.98
CA SER A 118 7.44 -27.04 1.94
C SER A 118 8.80 -26.90 2.65
N SER A 119 9.41 -25.73 2.61
CA SER A 119 10.76 -25.48 3.12
C SER A 119 10.77 -25.13 4.62
N GLN A 120 11.95 -25.29 5.22
CA GLN A 120 12.26 -24.92 6.61
C GLN A 120 13.57 -24.13 6.70
N THR A 121 14.29 -24.00 5.57
CA THR A 121 15.62 -23.42 5.52
C THR A 121 15.53 -21.91 5.43
N TYR A 122 16.16 -21.21 6.38
CA TYR A 122 16.11 -19.75 6.48
C TYR A 122 16.42 -19.04 5.16
N ILE A 123 17.53 -19.40 4.50
CA ILE A 123 17.98 -18.76 3.25
C ILE A 123 16.99 -19.00 2.11
N VAL A 124 16.43 -20.22 2.01
CA VAL A 124 15.46 -20.56 0.96
C VAL A 124 14.16 -19.77 1.14
N LEU A 125 13.67 -19.68 2.38
CA LEU A 125 12.49 -18.87 2.71
C LEU A 125 12.74 -17.39 2.47
N LEU A 126 13.94 -16.91 2.80
CA LEU A 126 14.32 -15.50 2.63
C LEU A 126 14.35 -15.11 1.15
N LEU A 127 15.03 -15.91 0.31
CA LEU A 127 15.09 -15.66 -1.13
C LEU A 127 13.69 -15.72 -1.75
N ALA A 128 12.84 -16.67 -1.31
CA ALA A 128 11.46 -16.75 -1.76
C ALA A 128 10.63 -15.53 -1.33
N ALA A 129 10.84 -15.01 -0.12
CA ALA A 129 10.15 -13.82 0.35
C ALA A 129 10.57 -12.56 -0.42
N MET A 130 11.87 -12.38 -0.65
CA MET A 130 12.44 -11.25 -1.39
C MET A 130 11.97 -11.19 -2.85
N VAL A 131 11.78 -12.33 -3.50
CA VAL A 131 11.44 -12.39 -4.94
C VAL A 131 9.94 -12.58 -5.17
N GLY A 132 9.27 -13.39 -4.34
CA GLY A 132 7.85 -13.72 -4.50
C GLY A 132 6.90 -12.88 -3.67
N VAL A 133 7.34 -11.67 -3.29
CA VAL A 133 6.51 -10.56 -2.81
C VAL A 133 5.71 -10.89 -1.53
N ILE A 134 6.30 -11.69 -0.63
CA ILE A 134 5.70 -11.94 0.69
C ILE A 134 6.08 -10.76 1.59
N THR A 135 5.14 -9.85 1.83
CA THR A 135 5.43 -8.58 2.53
C THR A 135 5.24 -8.69 4.05
N PRO A 136 6.27 -8.42 4.87
CA PRO A 136 6.17 -8.33 6.32
C PRO A 136 5.24 -7.21 6.82
N SER A 137 5.01 -6.19 5.99
CA SER A 137 4.23 -5.02 6.37
C SER A 137 2.73 -5.22 6.21
N GLY A 138 2.30 -6.31 5.58
CA GLY A 138 0.91 -6.55 5.16
C GLY A 138 0.43 -5.61 4.04
N ASN A 139 1.26 -4.67 3.60
CA ASN A 139 0.98 -3.76 2.49
C ASN A 139 1.91 -4.02 1.32
N GLU A 140 1.44 -3.66 0.13
CA GLU A 140 2.23 -3.78 -1.09
C GLU A 140 3.23 -2.63 -1.23
N ILE A 141 4.52 -2.98 -1.21
CA ILE A 141 5.65 -2.07 -1.47
C ILE A 141 6.29 -2.39 -2.84
N GLY A 142 5.78 -3.40 -3.53
CA GLY A 142 6.32 -3.96 -4.78
C GLY A 142 5.85 -3.28 -6.08
N PRO A 143 6.34 -3.78 -7.23
CA PRO A 143 6.14 -3.18 -8.56
C PRO A 143 4.72 -3.26 -9.08
N PHE A 144 3.92 -4.23 -8.61
CA PHE A 144 2.55 -4.41 -9.08
C PHE A 144 1.74 -3.13 -8.97
N ARG A 145 1.84 -2.44 -7.82
CA ARG A 145 1.12 -1.20 -7.58
C ARG A 145 1.40 -0.15 -8.65
N ALA A 146 2.68 0.06 -8.98
CA ALA A 146 3.07 1.07 -9.97
C ALA A 146 2.58 0.70 -11.38
N VAL A 147 2.70 -0.57 -11.75
CA VAL A 147 2.24 -1.08 -13.05
C VAL A 147 0.71 -0.99 -13.16
N GLU A 148 -0.02 -1.40 -12.13
CA GLU A 148 -1.49 -1.37 -12.09
C GLU A 148 -2.03 0.06 -12.13
N GLU A 149 -1.45 0.97 -11.33
CA GLU A 149 -1.84 2.39 -11.34
C GLU A 149 -1.56 3.03 -12.71
N SER A 150 -0.50 2.61 -13.40
CA SER A 150 -0.19 3.05 -14.76
C SER A 150 -1.19 2.50 -15.80
N ILE A 151 -1.58 1.22 -15.71
CA ILE A 151 -2.62 0.63 -16.56
C ILE A 151 -3.95 1.35 -16.35
N LEU A 152 -4.37 1.56 -15.10
CA LEU A 152 -5.62 2.24 -14.77
C LEU A 152 -5.62 3.69 -15.29
N ALA A 153 -4.49 4.41 -15.17
CA ALA A 153 -4.37 5.75 -15.72
C ALA A 153 -4.51 5.78 -17.25
N GLN A 154 -4.07 4.73 -17.94
CA GLN A 154 -4.22 4.60 -19.40
C GLN A 154 -5.64 4.26 -19.81
N LEU A 155 -6.32 3.36 -19.08
CA LEU A 155 -7.66 2.87 -19.43
C LEU A 155 -8.79 3.85 -19.10
N ILE A 156 -8.57 4.81 -18.20
CA ILE A 156 -9.58 5.71 -17.69
C ILE A 156 -9.29 7.16 -18.12
N ASP A 157 -10.34 7.86 -18.55
CA ASP A 157 -10.31 9.29 -18.87
C ASP A 157 -9.88 10.13 -17.66
N SER A 158 -9.15 11.22 -17.90
CA SER A 158 -8.58 12.09 -16.86
C SER A 158 -9.58 12.50 -15.79
N ASP A 159 -10.82 12.76 -16.18
CA ASP A 159 -11.87 13.30 -15.32
C ASP A 159 -12.39 12.25 -14.32
N ASN A 160 -12.31 10.97 -14.69
CA ASN A 160 -12.80 9.85 -13.90
C ASN A 160 -11.71 9.12 -13.10
N ARG A 161 -10.42 9.39 -13.37
CA ARG A 161 -9.27 8.71 -12.74
C ARG A 161 -9.28 8.79 -11.22
N SER A 162 -9.59 9.96 -10.66
CA SER A 162 -9.60 10.18 -9.20
C SER A 162 -10.61 9.26 -8.50
N THR A 163 -11.81 9.15 -9.06
CA THR A 163 -12.89 8.26 -8.59
C THR A 163 -12.48 6.79 -8.68
N ILE A 164 -11.93 6.35 -9.82
CA ILE A 164 -11.50 4.95 -9.98
C ILE A 164 -10.35 4.61 -9.05
N PHE A 165 -9.38 5.50 -8.86
CA PHE A 165 -8.31 5.31 -7.88
C PHE A 165 -8.83 5.23 -6.45
N ALA A 166 -9.85 6.02 -6.09
CA ALA A 166 -10.48 5.94 -4.78
C ALA A 166 -11.17 4.59 -4.55
N TRP A 167 -11.93 4.08 -5.52
CA TRP A 167 -12.58 2.76 -5.44
C TRP A 167 -11.56 1.61 -5.44
N HIS A 168 -10.56 1.68 -6.31
CA HIS A 168 -9.44 0.74 -6.34
C HIS A 168 -8.72 0.66 -4.97
N PHE A 169 -8.42 1.80 -4.35
CA PHE A 169 -7.81 1.81 -3.01
C PHE A 169 -8.75 1.29 -1.93
N THR A 170 -10.04 1.67 -1.97
CA THR A 170 -11.04 1.26 -0.98
C THR A 170 -11.29 -0.24 -1.00
N LEU A 171 -11.51 -0.82 -2.18
CA LEU A 171 -11.76 -2.26 -2.34
C LEU A 171 -10.55 -3.10 -1.91
N THR A 172 -9.34 -2.60 -2.14
CA THR A 172 -8.12 -3.32 -1.75
C THR A 172 -7.85 -3.24 -0.25
N LEU A 173 -8.20 -2.13 0.42
CA LEU A 173 -8.20 -2.07 1.88
C LEU A 173 -9.24 -2.98 2.52
N LEU A 174 -10.43 -3.09 1.93
CA LEU A 174 -11.45 -4.04 2.40
C LEU A 174 -10.97 -5.48 2.25
N ALA A 175 -10.35 -5.82 1.11
CA ALA A 175 -9.77 -7.13 0.90
C ALA A 175 -8.65 -7.45 1.91
N LEU A 176 -7.78 -6.47 2.21
CA LEU A 176 -6.76 -6.60 3.26
C LEU A 176 -7.38 -6.85 4.64
N ALA A 177 -8.43 -6.11 5.00
CA ALA A 177 -9.15 -6.30 6.25
C ALA A 177 -9.73 -7.72 6.35
N LEU A 178 -10.41 -8.17 5.30
CA LEU A 178 -10.96 -9.53 5.22
C LEU A 178 -9.86 -10.59 5.29
N GLY A 179 -8.69 -10.34 4.69
CA GLY A 179 -7.51 -11.17 4.79
C GLY A 179 -6.97 -11.32 6.21
N ASN A 180 -6.91 -10.21 6.96
CA ASN A 180 -6.53 -10.25 8.38
C ASN A 180 -7.52 -11.10 9.19
N LEU A 181 -8.83 -10.92 8.95
CA LEU A 181 -9.88 -11.66 9.64
C LEU A 181 -9.82 -13.15 9.31
N SER A 182 -9.80 -13.50 8.01
CA SER A 182 -9.80 -14.87 7.53
C SER A 182 -8.52 -15.59 7.93
N GLY A 183 -7.36 -14.95 7.80
CA GLY A 183 -6.07 -15.54 8.19
C GLY A 183 -6.03 -15.92 9.66
N GLY A 184 -6.53 -15.04 10.54
CA GLY A 184 -6.62 -15.32 11.97
C GLY A 184 -7.59 -16.47 12.29
N TRP A 185 -8.83 -16.37 11.82
CA TRP A 185 -9.87 -17.35 12.14
C TRP A 185 -9.66 -18.71 11.49
N LEU A 186 -9.20 -18.74 10.25
CA LEU A 186 -8.91 -20.00 9.56
C LEU A 186 -7.74 -20.72 10.21
N THR A 187 -6.68 -20.00 10.56
CA THR A 187 -5.55 -20.57 11.33
C THR A 187 -6.02 -21.13 12.67
N ARG A 188 -6.82 -20.37 13.42
CA ARG A 188 -7.42 -20.83 14.68
C ARG A 188 -8.30 -22.07 14.49
N ALA A 189 -9.12 -22.10 13.44
CA ALA A 189 -10.02 -23.21 13.18
C ALA A 189 -9.28 -24.50 12.81
N LEU A 190 -8.24 -24.40 11.97
CA LEU A 190 -7.37 -25.54 11.64
C LEU A 190 -6.72 -26.11 12.92
N GLN A 191 -6.22 -25.26 13.81
CA GLN A 191 -5.55 -25.70 15.04
C GLN A 191 -6.54 -26.26 16.09
N HIS A 192 -7.60 -25.53 16.42
CA HIS A 192 -8.48 -25.88 17.54
C HIS A 192 -9.65 -26.80 17.19
N HIS A 193 -10.25 -26.66 16.00
CA HIS A 193 -11.41 -27.48 15.62
C HIS A 193 -10.99 -28.75 14.87
N LEU A 194 -9.97 -28.66 14.03
CA LEU A 194 -9.46 -29.81 13.25
C LEU A 194 -8.25 -30.48 13.90
N GLY A 195 -7.70 -29.91 14.98
CA GLY A 195 -6.58 -30.49 15.72
C GLY A 195 -5.26 -30.51 14.95
N TRP A 196 -5.10 -29.66 13.92
CA TRP A 196 -3.88 -29.63 13.13
C TRP A 196 -2.71 -29.07 13.95
N ALA A 197 -1.53 -29.62 13.76
CA ALA A 197 -0.30 -29.02 14.28
C ALA A 197 -0.14 -27.59 13.73
N ALA A 198 0.32 -26.66 14.57
CA ALA A 198 0.47 -25.24 14.22
C ALA A 198 1.27 -25.05 12.91
N MET A 199 2.37 -25.78 12.75
CA MET A 199 3.20 -25.74 11.54
C MET A 199 2.41 -26.12 10.27
N THR A 200 1.55 -27.14 10.35
CA THR A 200 0.70 -27.57 9.23
C THR A 200 -0.36 -26.53 8.90
N ALA A 201 -0.97 -25.92 9.92
CA ALA A 201 -1.92 -24.84 9.75
C ALA A 201 -1.27 -23.62 9.06
N TYR A 202 -0.06 -23.23 9.48
CA TYR A 202 0.69 -22.14 8.85
C TYR A 202 1.06 -22.45 7.40
N ARG A 203 1.53 -23.66 7.09
CA ARG A 203 1.80 -24.10 5.71
C ARG A 203 0.56 -24.06 4.82
N ALA A 204 -0.61 -24.43 5.36
CA ALA A 204 -1.86 -24.31 4.62
C ALA A 204 -2.19 -22.85 4.25
N MET A 205 -1.83 -21.88 5.11
CA MET A 205 -2.01 -20.46 4.79
C MET A 205 -1.11 -20.03 3.62
N PHE A 206 0.10 -20.58 3.51
CA PHE A 206 0.99 -20.32 2.36
C PHE A 206 0.57 -21.08 1.08
N LEU A 207 -0.13 -22.22 1.21
CA LEU A 207 -0.78 -22.86 0.06
C LEU A 207 -1.94 -22.00 -0.48
N LEU A 208 -2.74 -21.39 0.40
CA LEU A 208 -3.77 -20.42 -0.02
C LEU A 208 -3.16 -19.17 -0.67
N TYR A 209 -2.01 -18.72 -0.18
CA TYR A 209 -1.24 -17.68 -0.85
C TYR A 209 -0.81 -18.10 -2.26
N SER A 210 -0.33 -19.34 -2.41
CA SER A 210 0.05 -19.91 -3.71
C SER A 210 -1.13 -20.00 -4.68
N THR A 211 -2.31 -20.42 -4.20
CA THR A 211 -3.51 -20.52 -5.05
C THR A 211 -4.00 -19.14 -5.48
N ALA A 212 -3.89 -18.11 -4.63
CA ALA A 212 -4.15 -16.72 -5.02
C ALA A 212 -3.22 -16.23 -6.14
N GLY A 213 -1.93 -16.62 -6.12
CA GLY A 213 -1.00 -16.35 -7.23
C GLY A 213 -1.42 -17.01 -8.55
N LEU A 214 -1.95 -18.24 -8.50
CA LEU A 214 -2.46 -18.93 -9.68
C LEU A 214 -3.73 -18.25 -10.22
N LEU A 215 -4.65 -17.86 -9.34
CA LEU A 215 -5.84 -17.10 -9.71
C LEU A 215 -5.45 -15.76 -10.36
N ASN A 216 -4.50 -15.04 -9.77
CA ASN A 216 -4.01 -13.79 -10.35
C ASN A 216 -3.35 -14.01 -11.71
N SER A 217 -2.61 -15.10 -11.89
CA SER A 217 -2.03 -15.47 -13.20
C SER A 217 -3.10 -15.71 -14.24
N ALA A 218 -4.18 -16.44 -13.90
CA ALA A 218 -5.31 -16.68 -14.78
C ALA A 218 -6.07 -15.38 -15.12
N LEU A 219 -6.24 -14.47 -14.15
CA LEU A 219 -6.84 -13.15 -14.38
C LEU A 219 -5.96 -12.29 -15.29
N THR A 220 -4.63 -12.35 -15.15
CA THR A 220 -3.70 -11.64 -16.05
C THR A 220 -3.83 -12.14 -17.49
N MET A 221 -3.96 -13.46 -17.68
CA MET A 221 -4.16 -14.04 -19.02
C MET A 221 -5.49 -13.61 -19.67
N ALA A 222 -6.45 -13.14 -18.87
CA ALA A 222 -7.74 -12.65 -19.35
C ALA A 222 -7.75 -11.13 -19.65
N LEU A 223 -6.66 -10.41 -19.40
CA LEU A 223 -6.52 -8.99 -19.74
C LEU A 223 -6.45 -8.81 -21.26
N SER A 224 -7.07 -7.74 -21.77
CA SER A 224 -7.00 -7.41 -23.19
C SER A 224 -5.66 -6.78 -23.58
N ALA A 225 -5.37 -6.69 -24.88
CA ALA A 225 -4.18 -5.99 -25.39
C ALA A 225 -4.18 -4.48 -25.08
N ASN A 226 -5.31 -3.90 -24.65
CA ASN A 226 -5.42 -2.48 -24.32
C ASN A 226 -4.64 -2.06 -23.07
N VAL A 227 -4.19 -3.03 -22.26
CA VAL A 227 -3.34 -2.76 -21.08
C VAL A 227 -1.89 -2.48 -21.46
N GLU A 228 -1.49 -2.84 -22.68
CA GLU A 228 -0.14 -2.59 -23.18
C GLU A 228 0.00 -1.14 -23.68
N ILE A 229 1.22 -0.63 -23.66
CA ILE A 229 1.50 0.71 -24.18
C ILE A 229 1.27 0.69 -25.69
N GLN A 230 0.30 1.45 -26.17
CA GLN A 230 0.13 1.68 -27.61
C GLN A 230 1.33 2.49 -28.11
N ARG A 231 2.29 1.82 -28.74
CA ARG A 231 3.25 2.50 -29.61
C ARG A 231 2.42 3.10 -30.74
N ARG A 232 2.30 4.43 -30.79
CA ARG A 232 1.85 5.12 -32.01
C ARG A 232 2.76 4.62 -33.14
N SER A 233 2.20 3.87 -34.07
CA SER A 233 2.86 3.55 -35.32
C SER A 233 3.05 4.86 -36.09
N SER A 234 4.25 5.41 -36.06
CA SER A 234 4.75 6.33 -37.08
C SER A 234 4.91 5.53 -38.38
N GLY A 235 3.78 5.27 -39.03
CA GLY A 235 3.69 4.48 -40.26
C GLY A 235 2.37 4.78 -40.95
N GLY A 236 2.19 6.02 -41.38
CA GLY A 236 1.23 6.33 -42.43
C GLY A 236 1.94 6.11 -43.77
N GLU A 237 1.61 5.01 -44.44
CA GLU A 237 1.84 4.90 -45.88
C GLU A 237 0.70 5.61 -46.60
N GLU A 238 1.14 6.48 -47.51
CA GLU A 238 0.48 7.31 -48.49
C GLU A 238 -0.80 6.74 -49.13
N ASP A 239 -1.86 7.55 -49.14
CA ASP A 239 -2.53 7.93 -50.39
C ASP A 239 -3.59 9.02 -50.14
N GLY A 240 -3.41 10.20 -50.74
CA GLY A 240 -4.36 11.30 -50.64
C GLY A 240 -3.79 12.68 -50.95
N LEU A 241 -3.43 12.90 -52.23
CA LEU A 241 -3.22 14.20 -52.87
C LEU A 241 -4.26 15.26 -52.40
N PHE A 242 -3.82 16.41 -51.88
CA PHE A 242 -4.16 17.79 -52.31
C PHE A 242 -3.94 18.86 -51.22
N GLU A 243 -3.35 19.97 -51.68
CA GLU A 243 -3.35 21.35 -51.18
C GLU A 243 -2.42 21.77 -50.02
N MET A 244 -1.37 22.50 -50.42
CA MET A 244 -0.55 23.37 -49.58
C MET A 244 -1.38 24.55 -49.03
N GLY A 245 -1.38 24.70 -47.72
CA GLY A 245 -1.80 25.89 -46.99
C GLY A 245 -0.97 26.01 -45.72
N GLU A 246 -0.22 27.10 -45.61
CA GLU A 246 0.75 27.41 -44.56
C GLU A 246 0.17 27.29 -43.14
N ALA A 247 0.76 26.42 -42.32
CA ALA A 247 0.67 26.48 -40.87
C ALA A 247 2.02 26.02 -40.30
N GLU A 248 2.57 26.86 -39.42
CA GLU A 248 3.91 26.80 -38.86
C GLU A 248 4.27 25.42 -38.28
N GLU A 249 5.50 25.01 -38.54
CA GLU A 249 6.13 23.80 -38.03
C GLU A 249 6.23 23.85 -36.48
N GLU A 250 5.24 23.30 -35.77
CA GLU A 250 5.49 22.77 -34.43
C GLU A 250 6.34 21.50 -34.57
N VAL A 251 7.66 21.71 -34.58
CA VAL A 251 8.65 20.66 -34.37
C VAL A 251 8.34 20.02 -33.01
N VAL A 252 7.67 18.86 -33.04
CA VAL A 252 7.62 17.95 -31.90
C VAL A 252 9.04 17.44 -31.69
N GLU A 253 9.80 18.20 -30.91
CA GLU A 253 11.13 17.85 -30.46
C GLU A 253 10.99 16.57 -29.63
N GLU A 254 11.39 15.43 -30.22
CA GLU A 254 11.65 14.20 -29.49
C GLU A 254 12.55 14.54 -28.30
N THR A 255 11.98 14.52 -27.10
CA THR A 255 12.71 14.83 -25.89
C THR A 255 13.67 13.69 -25.63
N LYS A 256 14.90 13.82 -26.16
CA LYS A 256 16.05 12.99 -25.82
C LYS A 256 16.04 12.75 -24.32
N GLU A 257 15.97 11.47 -23.93
CA GLU A 257 16.17 11.00 -22.56
C GLU A 257 17.47 11.60 -22.00
N LYS A 258 17.35 12.72 -21.27
CA LYS A 258 18.44 13.26 -20.46
C LYS A 258 18.55 12.36 -19.24
N THR A 259 19.41 11.36 -19.32
CA THR A 259 19.76 10.40 -18.24
C THR A 259 20.53 11.03 -17.07
N THR A 260 20.54 12.36 -16.94
CA THR A 260 21.09 13.06 -15.79
C THR A 260 20.03 14.02 -15.25
N PHE A 261 19.44 13.68 -14.10
CA PHE A 261 18.55 14.58 -13.34
C PHE A 261 19.33 15.82 -12.89
N SER A 262 19.41 16.84 -13.74
CA SER A 262 20.01 18.12 -13.40
C SER A 262 18.99 19.00 -12.69
N PHE A 263 18.80 18.78 -11.40
CA PHE A 263 17.95 19.63 -10.57
C PHE A 263 18.56 21.02 -10.35
N SER A 264 17.69 22.03 -10.26
CA SER A 264 18.08 23.35 -9.75
C SER A 264 18.65 23.25 -8.32
N PRO A 265 19.53 24.17 -7.87
CA PRO A 265 20.01 24.19 -6.49
C PRO A 265 18.87 24.27 -5.45
N GLU A 266 17.77 24.94 -5.77
CA GLU A 266 16.59 25.01 -4.92
C GLU A 266 15.88 23.67 -4.82
N THR A 267 15.66 23.00 -5.97
CA THR A 267 15.05 21.66 -6.01
C THR A 267 15.90 20.65 -5.26
N LYS A 268 17.24 20.72 -5.35
CA LYS A 268 18.14 19.87 -4.55
C LYS A 268 17.92 20.04 -3.05
N LYS A 269 17.76 21.28 -2.57
CA LYS A 269 17.46 21.54 -1.15
C LYS A 269 16.09 20.97 -0.74
N LYS A 270 15.06 21.16 -1.58
CA LYS A 270 13.72 20.60 -1.36
C LYS A 270 13.77 19.07 -1.27
N VAL A 271 14.45 18.42 -2.21
CA VAL A 271 14.62 16.96 -2.25
C VAL A 271 15.30 16.46 -0.99
N TRP A 272 16.41 17.08 -0.58
CA TRP A 272 17.12 16.71 0.64
C TRP A 272 16.24 16.82 1.89
N LEU A 273 15.57 17.96 2.06
CA LEU A 273 14.70 18.20 3.21
C LEU A 273 13.53 17.19 3.26
N LEU A 274 12.82 17.02 2.14
CA LEU A 274 11.70 16.07 2.07
C LEU A 274 12.16 14.62 2.24
N SER A 275 13.31 14.25 1.69
CA SER A 275 13.88 12.91 1.85
C SER A 275 14.26 12.63 3.30
N ALA A 276 14.86 13.60 4.00
CA ALA A 276 15.18 13.46 5.42
C ALA A 276 13.91 13.29 6.27
N LEU A 277 12.90 14.15 6.06
CA LEU A 277 11.66 14.11 6.81
C LEU A 277 10.87 12.82 6.56
N PHE A 278 10.64 12.46 5.29
CA PHE A 278 9.92 11.22 4.97
C PHE A 278 10.73 9.97 5.29
N GLY A 279 12.06 10.04 5.26
CA GLY A 279 12.94 8.98 5.73
C GLY A 279 12.70 8.68 7.22
N VAL A 280 12.64 9.71 8.07
CA VAL A 280 12.34 9.55 9.50
C VAL A 280 10.94 8.97 9.74
N ASP A 281 9.92 9.49 9.05
CA ASP A 281 8.54 8.98 9.08
C ASP A 281 8.48 7.49 8.70
N ASN A 282 9.18 7.10 7.63
CA ASN A 282 9.13 5.72 7.13
C ASN A 282 9.99 4.78 7.97
N LEU A 283 11.10 5.24 8.56
CA LEU A 283 11.85 4.49 9.57
C LEU A 283 10.98 4.18 10.79
N SER A 284 10.20 5.16 11.27
CA SER A 284 9.23 4.95 12.36
C SER A 284 8.23 3.84 12.00
N GLY A 285 7.60 3.91 10.82
CA GLY A 285 6.69 2.86 10.34
C GLY A 285 7.37 1.49 10.19
N GLY A 286 8.66 1.48 9.85
CA GLY A 286 9.50 0.28 9.74
C GLY A 286 9.84 -0.38 11.07
N LEU A 287 9.85 0.37 12.18
CA LEU A 287 10.10 -0.20 13.52
C LEU A 287 8.93 -1.04 14.02
N VAL A 288 7.72 -0.74 13.56
CA VAL A 288 6.48 -1.34 14.07
C VAL A 288 5.56 -1.81 12.93
N PRO A 289 6.05 -2.63 11.97
CA PRO A 289 5.19 -3.21 10.95
C PRO A 289 4.16 -4.14 11.59
N VAL A 290 3.09 -4.45 10.84
CA VAL A 290 1.98 -5.29 11.32
C VAL A 290 2.47 -6.61 11.94
N THR A 291 3.41 -7.30 11.28
CA THR A 291 4.01 -8.56 11.78
C THR A 291 4.71 -8.43 13.14
N ILE A 292 5.30 -7.27 13.44
CA ILE A 292 5.93 -6.98 14.74
C ILE A 292 4.87 -6.66 15.79
N ILE A 293 3.80 -5.95 15.44
CA ILE A 293 2.68 -5.70 16.35
C ILE A 293 1.99 -7.01 16.73
N VAL A 294 1.75 -7.88 15.75
CA VAL A 294 1.26 -9.26 15.94
C VAL A 294 2.16 -9.99 16.93
N TYR A 295 3.48 -10.03 16.65
CA TYR A 295 4.45 -10.70 17.51
C TYR A 295 4.45 -10.15 18.95
N PHE A 296 4.44 -8.83 19.10
CA PHE A 296 4.39 -8.16 20.40
C PHE A 296 3.15 -8.56 21.20
N PHE A 297 1.96 -8.56 20.57
CA PHE A 297 0.71 -8.91 21.25
C PHE A 297 0.64 -10.40 21.60
N THR A 298 1.12 -11.29 20.73
CA THR A 298 1.24 -12.71 21.07
C THR A 298 2.17 -12.94 22.25
N GLN A 299 3.35 -12.31 22.27
CA GLN A 299 4.32 -12.47 23.37
C GLN A 299 3.85 -11.86 24.69
N LYS A 300 3.23 -10.68 24.65
CA LYS A 300 2.84 -9.95 25.86
C LYS A 300 1.52 -10.47 26.45
N PHE A 301 0.52 -10.72 25.60
CA PHE A 301 -0.84 -11.01 26.03
C PHE A 301 -1.29 -12.45 25.76
N HIS A 302 -0.46 -13.27 25.09
CA HIS A 302 -0.78 -14.67 24.77
C HIS A 302 -2.10 -14.82 24.00
N VAL A 303 -2.40 -13.85 23.14
CA VAL A 303 -3.61 -13.86 22.30
C VAL A 303 -3.43 -14.77 21.09
N ASP A 304 -4.51 -15.47 20.75
CA ASP A 304 -4.56 -16.35 19.59
C ASP A 304 -4.69 -15.58 18.26
N GLU A 305 -4.44 -16.27 17.15
CA GLU A 305 -4.44 -15.70 15.80
C GLU A 305 -5.82 -15.13 15.40
N GLY A 306 -6.92 -15.74 15.84
CA GLY A 306 -8.27 -15.23 15.57
C GLY A 306 -8.54 -13.89 16.25
N THR A 307 -8.10 -13.74 17.50
CA THR A 307 -8.19 -12.45 18.22
C THR A 307 -7.35 -11.35 17.56
N LEU A 308 -6.16 -11.71 17.06
CA LEU A 308 -5.33 -10.80 16.28
C LEU A 308 -5.97 -10.44 14.93
N GLY A 309 -6.55 -11.42 14.24
CA GLY A 309 -7.29 -11.21 12.99
C GLY A 309 -8.45 -10.21 13.17
N ASN A 310 -9.25 -10.37 14.23
CA ASN A 310 -10.29 -9.40 14.60
C ASN A 310 -9.73 -7.99 14.82
N THR A 311 -8.59 -7.90 15.51
CA THR A 311 -7.93 -6.62 15.80
C THR A 311 -7.51 -5.92 14.51
N PHE A 312 -6.78 -6.61 13.64
CA PHE A 312 -6.30 -6.00 12.40
C PHE A 312 -7.41 -5.76 11.38
N PHE A 313 -8.47 -6.57 11.37
CA PHE A 313 -9.71 -6.28 10.64
C PHE A 313 -10.30 -4.93 11.09
N THR A 314 -10.50 -4.73 12.40
CA THR A 314 -11.04 -3.47 12.94
C THR A 314 -10.12 -2.29 12.60
N THR A 315 -8.80 -2.42 12.80
CA THR A 315 -7.87 -1.32 12.47
C THR A 315 -7.89 -0.96 10.98
N SER A 316 -8.00 -1.96 10.09
CA SER A 316 -8.03 -1.75 8.64
C SER A 316 -9.33 -1.09 8.19
N LEU A 317 -10.46 -1.50 8.77
CA LEU A 317 -11.76 -0.91 8.48
C LEU A 317 -11.82 0.56 8.92
N VAL A 318 -11.38 0.85 10.14
CA VAL A 318 -11.31 2.22 10.68
C VAL A 318 -10.36 3.07 9.84
N ALA A 319 -9.18 2.55 9.48
CA ALA A 319 -8.23 3.22 8.60
C ALA A 319 -8.82 3.58 7.22
N ALA A 320 -9.61 2.67 6.61
CA ALA A 320 -10.26 2.92 5.33
C ALA A 320 -11.25 4.08 5.41
N ILE A 321 -12.10 4.10 6.45
CA ILE A 321 -13.06 5.18 6.71
C ILE A 321 -12.33 6.50 6.95
N SER A 322 -11.29 6.49 7.79
CA SER A 322 -10.49 7.67 8.10
C SER A 322 -9.81 8.28 6.87
N ASN A 323 -9.33 7.45 5.94
CA ASN A 323 -8.71 7.92 4.71
C ASN A 323 -9.70 8.68 3.81
N LEU A 324 -10.98 8.30 3.78
CA LEU A 324 -12.02 9.03 3.02
C LEU A 324 -12.26 10.43 3.62
N ILE A 325 -12.22 10.53 4.95
CA ILE A 325 -12.44 11.79 5.69
C ILE A 325 -11.25 12.75 5.52
N ALA A 326 -10.03 12.23 5.34
CA ALA A 326 -8.79 12.99 5.26
C ALA A 326 -8.82 14.16 4.26
N GLY A 327 -9.35 13.95 3.05
CA GLY A 327 -9.43 14.98 2.02
C GLY A 327 -10.31 16.17 2.41
N SER A 328 -11.39 15.92 3.16
CA SER A 328 -12.26 16.98 3.67
C SER A 328 -11.57 17.81 4.75
N LEU A 329 -10.81 17.17 5.65
CA LEU A 329 -10.01 17.88 6.64
C LEU A 329 -8.91 18.72 5.99
N ALA A 330 -8.26 18.18 4.95
CA ALA A 330 -7.22 18.88 4.19
C ALA A 330 -7.71 20.20 3.59
N ARG A 331 -8.92 20.19 3.00
CA ARG A 331 -9.54 21.41 2.45
C ARG A 331 -9.83 22.46 3.51
N ARG A 332 -10.13 22.05 4.75
CA ARG A 332 -10.49 22.96 5.85
C ARG A 332 -9.28 23.54 6.58
N PHE A 333 -8.25 22.72 6.84
CA PHE A 333 -7.12 23.08 7.69
C PHE A 333 -5.81 23.30 6.92
N GLY A 334 -5.74 22.89 5.64
CA GLY A 334 -4.55 22.88 4.82
C GLY A 334 -3.72 21.60 4.97
N ASN A 335 -3.08 21.16 3.88
CA ASN A 335 -2.43 19.85 3.77
C ASN A 335 -1.43 19.55 4.91
N VAL A 336 -0.46 20.43 5.14
CA VAL A 336 0.60 20.22 6.15
C VAL A 336 0.02 20.14 7.56
N LYS A 337 -0.92 21.04 7.90
CA LYS A 337 -1.56 21.04 9.23
C LYS A 337 -2.39 19.78 9.44
N THR A 338 -3.14 19.34 8.43
CA THR A 338 -3.91 18.09 8.49
C THR A 338 -3.00 16.88 8.70
N MET A 339 -1.87 16.79 8.00
CA MET A 339 -0.89 15.73 8.22
C MET A 339 -0.43 15.72 9.69
N ALA A 340 0.14 16.83 10.17
CA ALA A 340 0.73 16.88 11.51
C ALA A 340 -0.30 16.74 12.65
N PHE A 341 -1.49 17.33 12.54
CA PHE A 341 -2.51 17.24 13.60
C PHE A 341 -3.19 15.88 13.69
N THR A 342 -3.11 15.06 12.63
CA THR A 342 -3.60 13.68 12.67
C THR A 342 -2.49 12.72 13.10
N HIS A 343 -1.25 12.97 12.70
CA HIS A 343 -0.11 12.10 13.02
C HIS A 343 0.42 12.30 14.43
N LEU A 344 0.48 13.52 14.95
CA LEU A 344 1.06 13.78 16.27
C LEU A 344 0.31 13.07 17.42
N PRO A 345 -1.04 13.08 17.48
CA PRO A 345 -1.76 12.26 18.46
C PRO A 345 -1.49 10.77 18.25
N SER A 346 -1.42 10.30 17.01
CA SER A 346 -1.11 8.92 16.70
C SER A 346 0.27 8.51 17.21
N ALA A 347 1.27 9.37 17.03
CA ALA A 347 2.65 9.16 17.47
C ALA A 347 2.73 8.96 18.99
N ILE A 348 2.00 9.78 19.75
CA ILE A 348 1.88 9.65 21.21
C ILE A 348 1.17 8.33 21.56
N LEU A 349 0.02 8.04 20.93
CA LEU A 349 -0.72 6.81 21.19
C LEU A 349 0.09 5.56 20.86
N LEU A 350 0.87 5.58 19.78
CA LEU A 350 1.75 4.48 19.37
C LEU A 350 2.79 4.19 20.44
N ALA A 351 3.43 5.22 20.99
CA ALA A 351 4.37 5.07 22.11
C ALA A 351 3.70 4.51 23.38
N LEU A 352 2.39 4.72 23.54
CA LEU A 352 1.61 4.21 24.68
C LEU A 352 1.04 2.80 24.46
N VAL A 353 1.04 2.25 23.24
CA VAL A 353 0.54 0.89 22.96
C VAL A 353 1.14 -0.18 23.90
N PRO A 354 2.43 -0.15 24.24
CA PRO A 354 3.02 -1.14 25.14
C PRO A 354 2.70 -0.93 26.62
N LEU A 355 2.08 0.17 27.04
CA LEU A 355 1.88 0.49 28.44
C LEU A 355 0.80 -0.38 29.13
N PRO A 356 -0.41 -0.58 28.55
CA PRO A 356 -1.47 -1.32 29.23
C PRO A 356 -1.10 -2.76 29.53
N SER A 357 -1.46 -3.26 30.71
CA SER A 357 -1.37 -4.66 31.10
C SER A 357 -2.54 -5.52 30.59
N ASN A 358 -3.62 -4.87 30.17
CA ASN A 358 -4.81 -5.51 29.63
C ASN A 358 -4.87 -5.34 28.09
N PHE A 359 -5.05 -6.46 27.40
CA PHE A 359 -5.13 -6.52 25.93
C PHE A 359 -6.19 -5.60 25.34
N GLN A 360 -7.37 -5.49 25.97
CA GLN A 360 -8.48 -4.67 25.44
C GLN A 360 -8.13 -3.19 25.38
N PHE A 361 -7.41 -2.69 26.40
CA PHE A 361 -6.92 -1.31 26.40
C PHE A 361 -5.81 -1.10 25.38
N ALA A 362 -4.84 -2.02 25.29
CA ALA A 362 -3.79 -1.95 24.26
C ALA A 362 -4.38 -1.97 22.84
N ARG A 363 -5.39 -2.81 22.61
CA ARG A 363 -6.15 -2.89 21.35
C ARG A 363 -6.90 -1.59 21.06
N ALA A 364 -7.56 -1.00 22.04
CA ALA A 364 -8.27 0.26 21.87
C ALA A 364 -7.32 1.42 21.48
N ILE A 365 -6.15 1.50 22.13
CA ILE A 365 -5.09 2.45 21.77
C ILE A 365 -4.62 2.18 20.33
N LEU A 366 -4.36 0.93 19.96
CA LEU A 366 -3.93 0.57 18.61
C LEU A 366 -4.97 0.95 17.54
N VAL A 367 -6.26 0.75 17.81
CA VAL A 367 -7.35 1.18 16.90
C VAL A 367 -7.35 2.71 16.75
N ALA A 368 -7.13 3.45 17.84
CA ALA A 368 -7.03 4.91 17.79
C ALA A 368 -5.80 5.41 16.99
N VAL A 369 -4.67 4.71 17.09
CA VAL A 369 -3.48 4.94 16.26
C VAL A 369 -3.83 4.78 14.77
N PHE A 370 -4.45 3.66 14.39
CA PHE A 370 -4.78 3.41 12.98
C PHE A 370 -5.87 4.33 12.42
N CYS A 371 -6.78 4.81 13.28
CA CYS A 371 -7.78 5.82 12.93
C CYS A 371 -7.14 7.13 12.44
N THR A 372 -6.00 7.51 12.99
CA THR A 372 -5.41 8.83 12.77
C THR A 372 -4.18 8.78 11.84
N THR A 373 -3.42 7.68 11.85
CA THR A 373 -2.20 7.54 11.03
C THR A 373 -2.46 7.54 9.53
N LYS A 374 -3.60 7.04 9.05
CA LYS A 374 -3.89 6.96 7.60
C LYS A 374 -4.52 8.22 7.01
N MET A 375 -4.69 9.27 7.82
CA MET A 375 -5.33 10.52 7.40
C MET A 375 -4.39 11.49 6.66
N ASP A 376 -3.17 11.07 6.31
CA ASP A 376 -2.18 11.90 5.63
C ASP A 376 -1.98 11.55 4.16
N ILE A 377 -2.50 10.40 3.68
CA ILE A 377 -2.23 9.90 2.33
C ILE A 377 -2.63 10.94 1.27
N ALA A 378 -3.87 11.42 1.33
CA ALA A 378 -4.37 12.46 0.43
C ALA A 378 -3.68 13.83 0.65
N PRO A 379 -3.61 14.38 1.89
CA PRO A 379 -2.89 15.62 2.17
C PRO A 379 -1.42 15.63 1.71
N ARG A 380 -0.67 14.55 1.94
CA ARG A 380 0.75 14.41 1.57
C ARG A 380 0.94 14.48 0.06
N THR A 381 0.08 13.78 -0.68
CA THR A 381 0.10 13.78 -2.14
C THR A 381 -0.21 15.18 -2.69
N ALA A 382 -1.23 15.85 -2.13
CA ALA A 382 -1.58 17.21 -2.51
C ALA A 382 -0.47 18.23 -2.17
N PHE A 383 0.13 18.11 -0.98
CA PHE A 383 1.27 18.93 -0.57
C PHE A 383 2.46 18.80 -1.52
N LEU A 384 2.89 17.58 -1.81
CA LEU A 384 4.00 17.33 -2.74
C LEU A 384 3.73 17.87 -4.15
N THR A 385 2.49 17.72 -4.61
CA THR A 385 2.06 18.23 -5.92
C THR A 385 2.13 19.76 -5.97
N SER A 386 1.79 20.44 -4.88
CA SER A 386 1.89 21.91 -4.79
C SER A 386 3.32 22.43 -4.56
N TYR A 387 4.19 21.64 -3.93
CA TYR A 387 5.51 22.09 -3.48
C TYR A 387 6.63 21.86 -4.52
N VAL A 388 6.44 20.87 -5.40
CA VAL A 388 7.38 20.48 -6.46
C VAL A 388 6.75 20.74 -7.83
N SER A 389 7.49 21.40 -8.72
CA SER A 389 7.02 21.71 -10.08
C SER A 389 6.71 20.45 -10.87
N ALA A 390 5.79 20.55 -11.83
CA ALA A 390 5.29 19.37 -12.55
C ALA A 390 6.39 18.64 -13.32
N GLU A 391 7.38 19.38 -13.85
CA GLU A 391 8.49 18.88 -14.66
C GLU A 391 9.46 18.01 -13.85
N GLU A 392 9.69 18.37 -12.58
CA GLU A 392 10.63 17.69 -11.70
C GLU A 392 9.94 16.68 -10.76
N ARG A 393 8.60 16.76 -10.62
CA ARG A 393 7.81 16.00 -9.63
C ARG A 393 8.05 14.50 -9.68
N THR A 394 8.03 13.91 -10.87
CA THR A 394 8.21 12.45 -11.04
C THR A 394 9.58 12.01 -10.51
N ALA A 395 10.64 12.74 -10.86
CA ALA A 395 12.00 12.45 -10.43
C ALA A 395 12.16 12.61 -8.91
N VAL A 396 11.65 13.71 -8.36
CA VAL A 396 11.67 13.99 -6.92
C VAL A 396 10.92 12.93 -6.12
N MET A 397 9.71 12.54 -6.58
CA MET A 397 8.94 11.47 -5.94
C MET A 397 9.64 10.13 -6.02
N GLY A 398 10.33 9.82 -7.12
CA GLY A 398 11.16 8.64 -7.26
C GLY A 398 12.24 8.57 -6.17
N ILE A 399 13.03 9.64 -6.01
CA ILE A 399 14.08 9.72 -4.97
C ILE A 399 13.49 9.59 -3.56
N ILE A 400 12.43 10.34 -3.27
CA ILE A 400 11.76 10.29 -1.97
C ILE A 400 11.26 8.89 -1.67
N ASN A 401 10.66 8.19 -2.63
CA ASN A 401 10.17 6.84 -2.43
C ASN A 401 11.31 5.84 -2.19
N VAL A 402 12.44 5.95 -2.89
CA VAL A 402 13.62 5.12 -2.60
C VAL A 402 14.10 5.32 -1.17
N VAL A 403 14.24 6.59 -0.73
CA VAL A 403 14.67 6.91 0.64
C VAL A 403 13.70 6.36 1.68
N LYS A 404 12.39 6.55 1.45
CA LYS A 404 11.34 6.03 2.33
C LYS A 404 11.42 4.51 2.46
N THR A 405 11.53 3.79 1.34
CA THR A 405 11.54 2.34 1.36
C THR A 405 12.81 1.79 2.04
N VAL A 406 13.97 2.37 1.76
CA VAL A 406 15.23 2.01 2.45
C VAL A 406 15.09 2.27 3.94
N ALA A 407 14.63 3.46 4.35
CA ALA A 407 14.45 3.80 5.76
C ALA A 407 13.48 2.85 6.47
N GLN A 408 12.33 2.54 5.86
CA GLN A 408 11.36 1.58 6.37
C GLN A 408 11.95 0.18 6.54
N SER A 409 12.74 -0.27 5.57
CA SER A 409 13.32 -1.61 5.59
C SER A 409 14.30 -1.84 6.75
N LEU A 410 14.94 -0.79 7.27
CA LEU A 410 15.92 -0.93 8.36
C LEU A 410 15.27 -1.19 9.73
N GLY A 411 14.02 -0.79 9.91
CA GLY A 411 13.33 -0.86 11.20
C GLY A 411 13.18 -2.27 11.79
N PRO A 412 12.78 -3.31 11.02
CA PRO A 412 12.53 -4.63 11.58
C PRO A 412 13.78 -5.30 12.18
N THR A 413 14.97 -5.13 11.60
CA THR A 413 16.23 -5.64 12.19
C THR A 413 16.50 -4.99 13.54
N PHE A 414 16.29 -3.68 13.65
CA PHE A 414 16.45 -2.97 14.93
C PHE A 414 15.43 -3.48 15.97
N THR A 415 14.18 -3.68 15.56
CA THR A 415 13.17 -4.24 16.45
C THR A 415 13.46 -5.70 16.85
N GLY A 416 13.98 -6.52 15.94
CA GLY A 416 14.43 -7.89 16.25
C GLY A 416 15.59 -7.92 17.25
N LEU A 417 16.52 -6.96 17.16
CA LEU A 417 17.60 -6.79 18.13
C LEU A 417 17.07 -6.41 19.52
N LEU A 418 16.09 -5.50 19.59
CA LEU A 418 15.43 -5.14 20.84
C LEU A 418 14.64 -6.33 21.42
N ALA A 419 13.96 -7.09 20.57
CA ALA A 419 13.20 -8.28 20.96
C ALA A 419 14.10 -9.37 21.56
N THR A 420 15.31 -9.56 21.01
CA THR A 420 16.32 -10.48 21.56
C THR A 420 16.66 -10.19 23.03
N HIS A 421 16.54 -8.93 23.45
CA HIS A 421 16.79 -8.50 24.83
C HIS A 421 15.51 -8.35 25.67
N GLY A 422 14.36 -8.86 25.20
CA GLY A 422 13.06 -8.69 25.86
C GLY A 422 12.54 -7.25 25.87
N LYS A 423 13.11 -6.38 25.02
CA LYS A 423 12.89 -4.92 25.01
C LYS A 423 12.11 -4.43 23.80
N ILE A 424 11.32 -5.30 23.17
CA ILE A 424 10.50 -4.96 21.99
C ILE A 424 9.60 -3.74 22.20
N TRP A 425 9.12 -3.47 23.41
CA TRP A 425 8.31 -2.28 23.69
C TRP A 425 9.03 -0.96 23.38
N LEU A 426 10.36 -0.92 23.42
CA LEU A 426 11.13 0.27 23.02
C LEU A 426 10.92 0.62 21.55
N SER A 427 10.64 -0.35 20.67
CA SER A 427 10.43 -0.04 19.25
C SER A 427 9.21 0.85 19.04
N PHE A 428 8.14 0.62 19.78
CA PHE A 428 6.92 1.44 19.76
C PHE A 428 7.18 2.85 20.29
N VAL A 429 7.95 2.98 21.37
CA VAL A 429 8.31 4.28 21.94
C VAL A 429 9.21 5.06 20.99
N ILE A 430 10.26 4.42 20.45
CA ILE A 430 11.16 5.05 19.49
C ILE A 430 10.40 5.44 18.22
N ALA A 431 9.51 4.59 17.71
CA ALA A 431 8.67 4.91 16.56
C ALA A 431 7.77 6.11 16.83
N GLY A 432 7.07 6.14 17.96
CA GLY A 432 6.23 7.28 18.35
C GLY A 432 7.04 8.57 18.49
N VAL A 433 8.24 8.52 19.08
CA VAL A 433 9.13 9.69 19.18
C VAL A 433 9.59 10.16 17.79
N LEU A 434 10.05 9.26 16.92
CA LEU A 434 10.50 9.60 15.56
C LEU A 434 9.36 10.20 14.73
N GLN A 435 8.15 9.65 14.84
CA GLN A 435 6.97 10.18 14.14
C GLN A 435 6.59 11.57 14.65
N ALA A 436 6.56 11.78 15.97
CA ALA A 436 6.30 13.09 16.55
C ALA A 436 7.36 14.13 16.14
N LEU A 437 8.64 13.74 16.10
CA LEU A 437 9.72 14.61 15.63
C LEU A 437 9.54 15.00 14.15
N TYR A 438 9.16 14.05 13.30
CA TYR A 438 8.80 14.32 11.91
C TYR A 438 7.64 15.32 11.80
N ASP A 439 6.56 15.13 12.56
CA ASP A 439 5.38 16.02 12.52
C ASP A 439 5.71 17.45 12.96
N LEU A 440 6.48 17.58 14.05
CA LEU A 440 6.94 18.88 14.56
C LEU A 440 7.87 19.56 13.55
N ALA A 441 8.76 18.80 12.91
CA ALA A 441 9.64 19.33 11.87
C ALA A 441 8.86 19.75 10.62
N MET A 442 7.87 18.96 10.18
CA MET A 442 6.96 19.32 9.08
C MET A 442 6.22 20.63 9.39
N LEU A 443 5.69 20.79 10.60
CA LEU A 443 5.07 22.04 11.03
C LEU A 443 6.07 23.19 11.01
N TYR A 444 7.25 23.02 11.61
CA TYR A 444 8.26 24.07 11.71
C TYR A 444 8.72 24.58 10.33
N PHE A 445 9.07 23.69 9.42
CA PHE A 445 9.61 24.07 8.11
C PHE A 445 8.55 24.57 7.13
N PHE A 446 7.32 24.05 7.19
CA PHE A 446 6.32 24.31 6.15
C PHE A 446 5.13 25.16 6.57
N THR A 447 4.94 25.47 7.87
CA THR A 447 3.90 26.46 8.27
C THR A 447 4.44 27.88 8.39
N ARG A 448 5.74 28.07 8.69
CA ARG A 448 6.39 29.40 8.67
C ARG A 448 6.64 29.94 7.25
N ALA A 449 6.70 29.07 6.25
CA ALA A 449 6.91 29.46 4.85
C ALA A 449 5.66 30.04 4.17
N VAL A 450 4.45 29.82 4.75
CA VAL A 450 3.17 30.25 4.15
C VAL A 450 2.68 31.60 4.71
N SER A 451 3.33 32.13 5.75
CA SER A 451 2.99 33.46 6.30
C SER A 451 3.74 34.63 5.65
N VAL A 452 4.51 34.40 4.57
CA VAL A 452 5.34 35.43 3.90
C VAL A 452 5.20 35.39 2.36
N SER A 453 4.14 34.78 1.81
CA SER A 453 3.84 34.84 0.36
C SER A 453 2.49 35.46 0.10
#